data_AF-A0A6I9N014-F1
#
_entry.id   AF-A0A6I9N014-F1
#
_cell.length_a   1.000
_cell.length_b   1.000
_cell.length_c   1.000
_cell.angle_alpha   90.00
_cell.angle_beta   90.00
_cell.angle_gamma   90.00
#
_symmetry.space_group_name_H-M   'P 1'
#
loop_
_entity.id
_entity.type
_entity.pdbx_description
1 polymer ?
#
loop_
_entity_poly.entity_id
_entity_poly.type
_entity_poly.pdbx_seq_one_letter_code
_entity_poly.pdbx_strand_id
1 'polypeptide(L)'
;MCLCVQANLDEQQMSSNMLVRALMTCICQSAIIYETPNKVDAAKISKRAKVLQKYLSDDKKELQALYALQALMVELEQPANLLRMFFDSLYDEDVIKEEAFYKWESSKDPAEQQGKGVALKSVTAFFTWLREAEDEDESDNS
;
A
#
# COMPACT_ATOMS: atom_id res chain seq x y z
N MET A 1 20.51 23.95 21.01
CA MET A 1 19.04 23.94 21.13
C MET A 1 18.35 22.86 20.28
N CYS A 2 19.01 21.77 19.79
CA CYS A 2 18.37 20.86 18.82
C CYS A 2 18.83 19.39 18.91
N LEU A 3 18.58 18.70 20.03
CA LEU A 3 18.65 17.22 20.05
C LEU A 3 17.35 16.62 20.59
N CYS A 4 16.77 17.22 21.63
CA CYS A 4 15.45 16.84 22.13
C CYS A 4 14.34 17.07 21.09
N VAL A 5 14.43 18.16 20.31
CA VAL A 5 13.47 18.42 19.23
C VAL A 5 13.54 17.34 18.15
N GLN A 6 14.75 16.91 17.77
CA GLN A 6 14.92 15.85 16.76
C GLN A 6 14.41 14.51 17.29
N ALA A 7 14.80 14.10 18.50
CA ALA A 7 14.35 12.85 19.09
C ALA A 7 12.81 12.80 19.25
N ASN A 8 12.20 13.91 19.66
CA ASN A 8 10.74 14.01 19.78
C ASN A 8 10.03 13.96 18.42
N LEU A 9 10.62 14.57 17.39
CA LEU A 9 10.12 14.48 16.01
C LEU A 9 10.24 13.05 15.45
N ASP A 10 11.34 12.36 15.71
CA ASP A 10 11.57 10.97 15.28
C ASP A 10 10.59 10.02 15.97
N GLU A 11 10.35 10.17 17.28
CA GLU A 11 9.39 9.38 18.05
C GLU A 11 7.93 9.62 17.60
N GLN A 12 7.57 10.88 17.34
CA GLN A 12 6.26 11.23 16.80
C GLN A 12 6.07 10.65 15.39
N GLN A 13 7.10 10.70 14.54
CA GLN A 13 7.06 10.12 13.20
C GLN A 13 6.95 8.60 13.24
N MET A 14 7.72 7.92 14.09
CA MET A 14 7.64 6.47 14.30
C MET A 14 6.27 6.04 14.77
N SER A 15 5.70 6.74 15.75
CA SER A 15 4.35 6.48 16.28
C SER A 15 3.29 6.66 15.19
N SER A 16 3.43 7.73 14.39
CA SER A 16 2.53 8.01 13.28
C SER A 16 2.66 6.99 12.15
N ASN A 17 3.85 6.45 11.88
CA ASN A 17 4.04 5.36 10.91
C ASN A 17 3.41 4.06 11.41
N MET A 18 3.64 3.72 12.69
CA MET A 18 3.05 2.55 13.31
C MET A 18 1.51 2.59 13.27
N LEU A 19 0.91 3.76 13.50
CA LEU A 19 -0.52 3.95 13.38
C LEU A 19 -1.03 3.68 11.96
N VAL A 20 -0.35 4.21 10.94
CA VAL A 20 -0.73 3.99 9.53
C VAL A 20 -0.64 2.51 9.16
N ARG A 21 0.45 1.83 9.58
CA ARG A 21 0.60 0.39 9.34
C ARG A 21 -0.50 -0.42 10.02
N ALA A 22 -0.78 -0.13 11.30
CA ALA A 22 -1.84 -0.81 12.05
C ALA A 22 -3.23 -0.58 11.45
N LEU A 23 -3.54 0.67 11.05
CA LEU A 23 -4.79 1.01 10.40
C LEU A 23 -4.96 0.25 9.08
N MET A 24 -3.92 0.26 8.24
CA MET A 24 -3.92 -0.43 6.96
C MET A 24 -4.14 -1.94 7.12
N THR A 25 -3.37 -2.57 8.01
CA THR A 25 -3.50 -4.00 8.31
C THR A 25 -4.90 -4.35 8.82
N CYS A 26 -5.43 -3.59 9.79
CA CYS A 26 -6.75 -3.86 10.37
C CYS A 26 -7.87 -3.75 9.32
N ILE A 27 -7.82 -2.72 8.47
CA ILE A 27 -8.81 -2.52 7.41
C ILE A 27 -8.73 -3.65 6.38
N CYS A 28 -7.53 -3.95 5.89
CA CYS A 28 -7.34 -5.01 4.90
C CYS A 28 -7.76 -6.37 5.44
N GLN A 29 -7.34 -6.74 6.65
CA GLN A 29 -7.78 -7.98 7.31
C GLN A 29 -9.30 -8.08 7.40
N SER A 30 -9.98 -7.00 7.77
CA SER A 30 -11.45 -7.00 7.86
C SER A 30 -12.16 -7.11 6.50
N ALA A 31 -11.46 -6.80 5.42
CA ALA A 31 -11.93 -6.89 4.05
C ALA A 31 -11.62 -8.24 3.37
N ILE A 32 -10.84 -9.12 3.99
CA ILE A 32 -10.58 -10.46 3.45
C ILE A 32 -11.82 -11.33 3.61
N ILE A 33 -12.20 -11.98 2.52
CA ILE A 33 -13.17 -13.07 2.49
C ILE A 33 -12.36 -14.37 2.42
N TYR A 34 -12.43 -15.16 3.48
CA TYR A 34 -11.72 -16.43 3.61
C TYR A 34 -12.46 -17.55 2.85
N GLU A 35 -12.29 -17.55 1.53
CA GLU A 35 -12.71 -18.58 0.59
C GLU A 35 -11.49 -19.26 -0.04
N THR A 36 -11.68 -20.28 -0.88
CA THR A 36 -10.60 -20.87 -1.67
C THR A 36 -10.81 -20.57 -3.16
N PRO A 37 -10.06 -19.62 -3.77
CA PRO A 37 -9.05 -18.74 -3.17
C PRO A 37 -9.64 -17.57 -2.37
N ASN A 38 -8.83 -16.98 -1.48
CA ASN A 38 -9.19 -15.76 -0.72
C ASN A 38 -9.54 -14.62 -1.67
N LYS A 39 -10.47 -13.76 -1.26
CA LYS A 39 -10.91 -12.57 -2.02
C LYS A 39 -10.91 -11.31 -1.18
N VAL A 40 -10.94 -10.16 -1.83
CA VAL A 40 -11.15 -8.84 -1.20
C VAL A 40 -12.60 -8.41 -1.37
N ASP A 41 -13.23 -8.03 -0.27
CA ASP A 41 -14.51 -7.30 -0.25
C ASP A 41 -14.24 -5.81 -0.54
N ALA A 42 -14.22 -5.44 -1.83
CA ALA A 42 -13.96 -4.07 -2.28
C ALA A 42 -14.92 -3.05 -1.65
N ALA A 43 -16.18 -3.43 -1.36
CA ALA A 43 -17.14 -2.54 -0.73
C ALA A 43 -16.73 -2.14 0.70
N LYS A 44 -16.00 -3.01 1.43
CA LYS A 44 -15.43 -2.64 2.75
C LYS A 44 -14.26 -1.68 2.62
N ILE A 45 -13.46 -1.78 1.57
CA ILE A 45 -12.38 -0.83 1.29
C ILE A 45 -12.96 0.53 0.94
N SER A 46 -13.89 0.58 -0.02
CA SER A 46 -14.60 1.80 -0.44
C SER A 46 -15.25 2.54 0.73
N LYS A 47 -15.98 1.82 1.61
CA LYS A 47 -16.59 2.41 2.82
C LYS A 47 -15.58 3.03 3.79
N ARG A 48 -14.32 2.62 3.73
CA ARG A 48 -13.24 3.08 4.63
C ARG A 48 -12.21 3.95 3.91
N ALA A 49 -12.34 4.18 2.60
CA ALA A 49 -11.42 4.95 1.78
C ALA A 49 -11.17 6.34 2.36
N LYS A 50 -12.24 7.08 2.71
CA LYS A 50 -12.13 8.42 3.33
C LYS A 50 -11.34 8.43 4.63
N VAL A 51 -11.41 7.35 5.42
CA VAL A 51 -10.60 7.23 6.64
C VAL A 51 -9.15 6.98 6.27
N LEU A 52 -8.88 6.05 5.35
CA LEU A 52 -7.51 5.78 4.87
C LEU A 52 -6.87 7.06 4.31
N GLN A 53 -7.52 7.75 3.37
CA GLN A 53 -7.06 9.00 2.77
C GLN A 53 -6.71 10.08 3.82
N LYS A 54 -7.48 10.15 4.92
CA LYS A 54 -7.21 11.10 6.00
C LYS A 54 -5.88 10.82 6.73
N TYR A 55 -5.50 9.55 6.89
CA TYR A 55 -4.28 9.14 7.58
C TYR A 55 -3.09 8.96 6.63
N LEU A 56 -3.35 8.71 5.35
CA LEU A 56 -2.38 8.57 4.27
C LEU A 56 -2.19 9.94 3.58
N SER A 57 -1.81 10.95 4.36
CA SER A 57 -1.79 12.35 3.92
C SER A 57 -0.64 12.71 2.96
N ASP A 58 0.35 11.83 2.81
CA ASP A 58 1.52 12.03 1.98
C ASP A 58 2.11 10.69 1.50
N ASP A 59 2.97 10.76 0.50
CA ASP A 59 3.59 9.59 -0.13
C ASP A 59 4.36 8.71 0.85
N LYS A 60 4.91 9.27 1.95
CA LYS A 60 5.62 8.45 2.96
C LYS A 60 4.61 7.61 3.73
N LYS A 61 3.43 8.14 4.03
CA LYS A 61 2.34 7.39 4.69
C LYS A 61 1.74 6.35 3.78
N GLU A 62 1.50 6.68 2.52
CA GLU A 62 1.05 5.72 1.51
C GLU A 62 2.05 4.57 1.36
N LEU A 63 3.35 4.88 1.29
CA LEU A 63 4.41 3.87 1.22
C LEU A 63 4.44 2.98 2.48
N GLN A 64 4.26 3.53 3.68
CA GLN A 64 4.14 2.74 4.91
C GLN A 64 2.91 1.82 4.89
N ALA A 65 1.79 2.25 4.31
CA ALA A 65 0.61 1.41 4.12
C ALA A 65 0.89 0.24 3.17
N LEU A 66 1.60 0.48 2.06
CA LEU A 66 2.00 -0.59 1.13
C LEU A 66 2.94 -1.61 1.77
N TYR A 67 3.88 -1.17 2.62
CA TYR A 67 4.71 -2.08 3.40
C TYR A 67 3.91 -2.90 4.42
N ALA A 68 2.93 -2.31 5.08
CA ALA A 68 2.02 -3.04 5.98
C ALA A 68 1.22 -4.10 5.23
N LEU A 69 0.73 -3.77 4.03
CA LEU A 69 0.01 -4.71 3.18
C LEU A 69 0.91 -5.86 2.70
N GLN A 70 2.16 -5.58 2.31
CA GLN A 70 3.15 -6.61 1.99
C GLN A 70 3.41 -7.54 3.17
N ALA A 71 3.60 -6.99 4.38
CA ALA A 71 3.79 -7.78 5.60
C ALA A 71 2.57 -8.68 5.88
N LEU A 72 1.35 -8.16 5.71
CA LEU A 72 0.13 -8.96 5.81
C LEU A 72 0.09 -10.11 4.81
N MET A 73 0.57 -9.91 3.57
CA MET A 73 0.67 -11.02 2.61
C MET A 73 1.65 -12.10 3.07
N VAL A 74 2.76 -11.72 3.72
CA VAL A 74 3.71 -12.68 4.30
C VAL A 74 3.06 -13.48 5.43
N GLU A 75 2.31 -12.82 6.33
CA GLU A 75 1.58 -13.47 7.41
C GLU A 75 0.53 -14.47 6.91
N LEU A 76 -0.08 -14.20 5.75
CA LEU A 76 -1.06 -15.06 5.10
C LEU A 76 -0.45 -16.12 4.17
N GLU A 77 0.88 -16.31 4.21
CA GLU A 77 1.63 -17.26 3.36
C GLU A 77 1.51 -16.98 1.86
N GLN A 78 1.40 -15.69 1.50
CA GLN A 78 1.45 -15.16 0.13
C GLN A 78 0.35 -15.75 -0.79
N PRO A 79 -0.92 -15.51 -0.45
CA PRO A 79 -2.05 -16.03 -1.23
C PRO A 79 -2.04 -15.45 -2.64
N ALA A 80 -2.31 -16.30 -3.62
CA ALA A 80 -2.39 -15.89 -5.02
C ALA A 80 -3.47 -14.82 -5.23
N ASN A 81 -3.18 -13.83 -6.08
CA ASN A 81 -4.07 -12.73 -6.49
C ASN A 81 -4.57 -11.77 -5.40
N LEU A 82 -4.43 -12.08 -4.11
CA LEU A 82 -5.00 -11.23 -3.06
C LEU A 82 -4.35 -9.84 -3.00
N LEU A 83 -3.02 -9.77 -3.11
CA LEU A 83 -2.31 -8.48 -3.14
C LEU A 83 -2.73 -7.63 -4.33
N ARG A 84 -2.91 -8.28 -5.50
CA ARG A 84 -3.38 -7.62 -6.72
C ARG A 84 -4.76 -6.98 -6.51
N MET A 85 -5.71 -7.72 -5.94
CA MET A 85 -7.06 -7.21 -5.66
C MET A 85 -7.04 -6.01 -4.69
N PHE A 86 -6.14 -6.01 -3.70
CA PHE A 86 -5.97 -4.86 -2.83
C PHE A 86 -5.37 -3.67 -3.58
N PHE A 87 -4.36 -3.86 -4.42
CA PHE A 87 -3.77 -2.78 -5.22
C PHE A 87 -4.82 -2.13 -6.13
N ASP A 88 -5.60 -2.94 -6.85
CA ASP A 88 -6.70 -2.44 -7.69
C ASP A 88 -7.68 -1.61 -6.83
N SER A 89 -8.15 -2.15 -5.70
CA SER A 89 -9.14 -1.46 -4.84
C SER A 89 -8.61 -0.17 -4.20
N LEU A 90 -7.30 -0.08 -3.93
CA LEU A 90 -6.69 1.09 -3.30
C LEU A 90 -6.38 2.18 -4.32
N TYR A 91 -6.07 1.80 -5.55
CA TYR A 91 -5.89 2.70 -6.67
C TYR A 91 -7.24 3.30 -7.08
N ASP A 92 -8.26 2.47 -7.33
CA ASP A 92 -9.60 2.89 -7.78
C ASP A 92 -10.30 3.84 -6.79
N GLU A 93 -9.97 3.75 -5.50
CA GLU A 93 -10.53 4.57 -4.44
C GLU A 93 -9.66 5.78 -4.07
N ASP A 94 -8.64 6.12 -4.88
CA ASP A 94 -7.70 7.22 -4.64
C ASP A 94 -7.06 7.17 -3.23
N VAL A 95 -6.81 5.97 -2.71
CA VAL A 95 -6.21 5.78 -1.38
C VAL A 95 -4.69 5.79 -1.44
N ILE A 96 -4.14 5.19 -2.50
CA ILE A 96 -2.71 5.15 -2.78
C ILE A 96 -2.50 5.71 -4.16
N LYS A 97 -1.64 6.72 -4.28
CA LYS A 97 -1.30 7.32 -5.55
C LYS A 97 -0.30 6.47 -6.32
N GLU A 98 -0.29 6.68 -7.61
CA GLU A 98 0.63 6.04 -8.54
C GLU A 98 2.09 6.14 -8.11
N GLU A 99 2.54 7.32 -7.67
CA GLU A 99 3.93 7.54 -7.26
C GLU A 99 4.32 6.70 -6.03
N ALA A 100 3.37 6.44 -5.13
CA ALA A 100 3.61 5.59 -3.97
C ALA A 100 3.76 4.12 -4.37
N PHE A 101 3.02 3.65 -5.37
CA PHE A 101 3.22 2.31 -5.93
C PHE A 101 4.60 2.15 -6.57
N TYR A 102 5.07 3.11 -7.37
CA TYR A 102 6.41 3.06 -7.95
C TYR A 102 7.53 3.18 -6.90
N LYS A 103 7.34 4.01 -5.87
CA LYS A 103 8.27 4.08 -4.72
C LYS A 103 8.34 2.76 -3.98
N TRP A 104 7.20 2.11 -3.77
CA TRP A 104 7.17 0.78 -3.19
C TRP A 104 7.89 -0.22 -4.10
N GLU A 105 7.58 -0.26 -5.39
CA GLU A 105 8.18 -1.18 -6.38
C GLU A 105 9.71 -1.09 -6.39
N SER A 106 10.24 0.14 -6.49
CA SER A 106 11.67 0.44 -6.59
C SER A 106 12.41 0.38 -5.25
N SER A 107 11.71 0.34 -4.12
CA SER A 107 12.29 0.38 -2.78
C SER A 107 13.34 -0.71 -2.55
N LYS A 108 14.50 -0.28 -2.02
CA LYS A 108 15.62 -1.13 -1.59
C LYS A 108 15.84 -1.10 -0.09
N ASP A 109 14.87 -0.60 0.69
CA ASP A 109 14.97 -0.57 2.14
C ASP A 109 15.19 -2.00 2.68
N PRO A 110 16.32 -2.30 3.35
CA PRO A 110 16.60 -3.63 3.88
C PRO A 110 15.52 -4.16 4.84
N ALA A 111 14.85 -3.27 5.59
CA ALA A 111 13.82 -3.65 6.54
C ALA A 111 12.53 -4.16 5.86
N GLU A 112 12.32 -3.81 4.59
CA GLU A 112 11.06 -4.04 3.87
C GLU A 112 11.23 -5.06 2.72
N GLN A 113 12.33 -5.82 2.71
CA GLN A 113 12.58 -6.82 1.66
C GLN A 113 11.88 -8.17 1.91
N GLN A 114 11.41 -8.43 3.13
CA GLN A 114 10.75 -9.69 3.46
C GLN A 114 9.47 -9.88 2.63
N GLY A 115 9.42 -10.96 1.86
CA GLY A 115 8.29 -11.27 0.97
C GLY A 115 8.17 -10.41 -0.28
N LYS A 116 9.02 -9.37 -0.44
CA LYS A 116 8.97 -8.40 -1.53
C LYS A 116 9.01 -9.05 -2.92
N GLY A 117 9.90 -10.03 -3.12
CA GLY A 117 10.07 -10.67 -4.42
C GLY A 117 8.83 -11.42 -4.91
N VAL A 118 8.10 -12.10 -4.02
CA VAL A 118 6.86 -12.79 -4.40
C VAL A 118 5.71 -11.79 -4.55
N ALA A 119 5.66 -10.78 -3.67
CA ALA A 119 4.71 -9.68 -3.79
C ALA A 119 4.82 -9.01 -5.17
N LEU A 120 6.03 -8.60 -5.59
CA LEU A 120 6.29 -8.01 -6.91
C LEU A 120 5.82 -8.89 -8.07
N LYS A 121 6.11 -10.20 -8.01
CA LYS A 121 5.65 -11.15 -9.04
C LYS A 121 4.12 -11.21 -9.13
N SER A 122 3.42 -11.12 -7.99
CA SER A 122 1.96 -11.20 -7.95
C SER A 122 1.26 -9.95 -8.52
N VAL A 123 1.93 -8.79 -8.53
CA VAL A 123 1.37 -7.51 -9.00
C VAL A 123 2.02 -7.01 -10.29
N THR A 124 2.80 -7.84 -10.98
CA THR A 124 3.48 -7.43 -12.23
C THR A 124 2.48 -6.91 -13.27
N ALA A 125 1.34 -7.57 -13.43
CA ALA A 125 0.30 -7.12 -14.36
C ALA A 125 -0.37 -5.79 -13.96
N PHE A 126 -0.41 -5.45 -12.67
CA PHE A 126 -0.90 -4.14 -12.21
C PHE A 126 0.05 -3.03 -12.66
N PHE A 127 1.36 -3.21 -12.46
CA PHE A 127 2.36 -2.23 -12.88
C PHE A 127 2.53 -2.12 -14.40
N THR A 128 2.27 -3.18 -15.16
CA THR A 128 2.21 -3.09 -16.63
C THR A 128 1.06 -2.16 -17.03
N TRP A 129 -0.14 -2.41 -16.52
CA TRP A 129 -1.31 -1.59 -16.79
C TRP A 129 -1.12 -0.13 -16.35
N LEU A 130 -0.53 0.10 -15.17
CA LEU A 130 -0.31 1.44 -14.62
C LEU A 130 0.56 2.31 -15.55
N ARG A 131 1.64 1.74 -16.11
CA ARG A 131 2.50 2.43 -17.07
C ARG A 131 1.85 2.65 -18.44
N GLU A 132 1.03 1.70 -18.89
CA GLU A 132 0.28 1.83 -20.14
C GLU A 132 -0.73 2.99 -20.07
N ALA A 133 -1.38 3.19 -18.91
CA ALA A 133 -2.27 4.32 -18.69
C ALA A 133 -1.54 5.66 -18.66
N GLU A 134 -0.35 5.73 -18.04
CA GLU A 134 0.49 6.94 -18.02
C GLU A 134 0.92 7.38 -19.43
N ASP A 135 1.34 6.43 -20.28
CA ASP A 135 1.75 6.71 -21.67
C ASP A 135 0.58 7.21 -22.55
N GLU A 136 -0.66 6.75 -22.29
CA GLU A 136 -1.86 7.19 -23.01
C GLU A 136 -2.21 8.66 -22.68
N ASP A 137 -2.16 9.05 -21.40
CA ASP A 137 -2.48 10.41 -20.94
C ASP A 137 -1.50 11.48 -21.45
N GLU A 138 -0.21 11.15 -21.65
CA GLU A 138 0.77 12.08 -22.25
C GLU A 138 0.56 12.29 -23.76
N SER A 139 0.03 11.29 -24.46
CA SER A 139 -0.14 11.32 -25.92
C SER A 139 -1.35 12.13 -26.41
N ASP A 140 -2.40 12.25 -25.60
CA ASP A 140 -3.63 13.01 -25.92
C ASP A 140 -3.49 14.53 -25.66
N ASN A 141 -2.34 14.99 -25.16
CA ASN A 141 -2.08 16.41 -24.85
C ASN A 141 -0.95 17.03 -25.69
N SER A 142 -0.61 16.43 -26.84
CA SER A 142 0.39 16.94 -27.82
C SER A 142 -0.19 17.24 -29.21
#